data_AF-A0A366E6S9-F1
#
_entry.id   AF-A0A366E6S9-F1
#
_cell.length_a   1.000
_cell.length_b   1.000
_cell.length_c   1.000
_cell.angle_alpha   90.00
_cell.angle_beta   90.00
_cell.angle_gamma   90.00
#
_symmetry.space_group_name_H-M   'P 1'
#
loop_
_entity.id
_entity.type
_entity.pdbx_description
1 polymer ?
#
loop_
_entity_poly.entity_id
_entity_poly.type
_entity_poly.pdbx_seq_one_letter_code
_entity_poly.pdbx_strand_id
1 'polypeptide(L)'
;MVVLDIYGKIERTMISDKLKLFIANLPDDWKDTIKEDIFEEIRRIEFNRKEQQIKYGKVLTDVFDYTKAKKIVETNIETIKGYSLDTLENCIDCILENMIFIEFDYDYNDMPFFDWTTNCFDGRLCEEDYSEKIVKLLNFMKRKNHFRAHFNVIYSSNNDYFSVIPRITTALALRTDSEFKGFRIKDEAISDFKKCGECIDDFLQTESDYYKLDFIVEALNKGDDYKHYHFLKTFTVLEMLLLNKNQQTNEIDNYINPIIKQIYSEESEQATKLLRQMRNKVGHGDFKGFNKKAYEFADKYMKSYQFDYSEYSHLNWILLHTCCLLDDILKEVLIEKFNIDRYFQVAHA
;
A
#
# COMPACT_ATOMS: atom_id res chain seq x y z
N MET A 1 7.54 -3.70 -12.57
CA MET A 1 6.25 -3.35 -13.20
C MET A 1 5.14 -3.33 -12.16
N VAL A 2 4.28 -2.31 -12.18
CA VAL A 2 3.03 -2.27 -11.39
C VAL A 2 1.85 -1.86 -12.27
N VAL A 3 0.79 -2.66 -12.26
CA VAL A 3 -0.45 -2.42 -13.02
C VAL A 3 -1.57 -2.08 -12.05
N LEU A 4 -2.17 -0.91 -12.25
CA LEU A 4 -3.26 -0.42 -11.43
C LEU A 4 -4.57 -1.04 -11.88
N ASP A 5 -5.50 -1.18 -10.93
CA ASP A 5 -6.88 -1.54 -11.22
C ASP A 5 -7.64 -0.35 -11.80
N ILE A 6 -7.29 0.05 -13.01
CA ILE A 6 -7.91 1.13 -13.78
C ILE A 6 -7.88 0.68 -15.25
N TYR A 7 -9.02 0.79 -15.94
CA TYR A 7 -9.15 0.34 -17.32
C TYR A 7 -9.57 1.47 -18.25
N GLY A 8 -9.02 1.43 -19.45
CA GLY A 8 -9.37 2.23 -20.60
C GLY A 8 -8.14 2.80 -21.29
N LYS A 9 -8.33 3.19 -22.55
CA LYS A 9 -7.29 3.87 -23.32
C LYS A 9 -7.03 5.28 -22.78
N ILE A 10 -5.75 5.59 -22.60
CA ILE A 10 -5.23 6.88 -22.14
C ILE A 10 -3.97 7.25 -22.94
N GLU A 11 -3.71 8.54 -23.07
CA GLU A 11 -2.38 9.00 -23.40
C GLU A 11 -1.50 8.94 -22.17
N ARG A 12 -0.17 8.84 -22.38
CA ARG A 12 0.80 8.90 -21.29
C ARG A 12 0.57 10.18 -20.48
N THR A 13 0.23 10.01 -19.22
CA THR A 13 -0.27 11.07 -18.35
C THR A 13 0.66 11.25 -17.16
N MET A 14 1.18 12.46 -16.99
CA MET A 14 1.99 12.83 -15.83
C MET A 14 1.14 12.88 -14.56
N ILE A 15 1.68 12.32 -13.48
CA ILE A 15 1.07 12.26 -12.15
C ILE A 15 1.84 13.17 -11.18
N SER A 16 3.16 13.06 -11.14
CA SER A 16 4.03 13.94 -10.34
C SER A 16 5.19 14.42 -11.20
N ASP A 17 5.38 15.73 -11.27
CA ASP A 17 6.47 16.32 -12.05
C ASP A 17 7.82 16.15 -11.33
N LYS A 18 7.83 16.27 -10.00
CA LYS A 18 9.05 16.20 -9.20
C LYS A 18 9.60 14.79 -9.07
N LEU A 19 8.74 13.78 -9.13
CA LEU A 19 9.14 12.38 -9.20
C LEU A 19 9.23 11.86 -10.63
N LYS A 20 8.86 12.63 -11.66
CA LYS A 20 8.72 12.12 -13.03
C LYS A 20 7.88 10.85 -13.09
N LEU A 21 6.77 10.84 -12.36
CA LEU A 21 5.85 9.71 -12.25
C LEU A 21 4.74 9.83 -13.29
N PHE A 22 4.51 8.77 -14.06
CA PHE A 22 3.52 8.72 -15.13
C PHE A 22 2.64 7.48 -15.02
N ILE A 23 1.48 7.56 -15.69
CA ILE A 23 0.67 6.39 -16.03
C ILE A 23 0.48 6.32 -17.54
N ALA A 24 0.41 5.10 -18.07
CA ALA A 24 0.18 4.84 -19.48
C ALA A 24 -0.51 3.47 -19.66
N ASN A 25 -0.95 3.15 -20.87
CA ASN A 25 -1.38 1.79 -21.20
C ASN A 25 -0.17 0.87 -21.40
N LEU A 26 -0.31 -0.41 -21.04
CA LEU A 26 0.78 -1.39 -21.10
C LEU A 26 1.56 -1.37 -22.43
N PRO A 27 2.90 -1.45 -22.40
CA PRO A 27 3.69 -1.71 -23.60
C PRO A 27 3.52 -3.17 -24.06
N ASP A 28 3.81 -3.44 -25.34
CA ASP A 28 3.49 -4.73 -25.96
C ASP A 28 4.23 -5.92 -25.30
N ASP A 29 5.50 -5.74 -24.92
CA ASP A 29 6.30 -6.74 -24.23
C ASP A 29 5.73 -7.14 -22.85
N TRP A 30 5.11 -6.19 -22.16
CA TRP A 30 4.46 -6.45 -20.86
C TRP A 30 3.12 -7.16 -21.01
N LYS A 31 2.38 -6.89 -22.10
CA LYS A 31 1.11 -7.57 -22.38
C LYS A 31 1.32 -9.06 -22.53
N ASP A 32 2.32 -9.48 -23.29
CA ASP A 32 2.63 -10.90 -23.52
C ASP A 32 2.99 -11.59 -22.21
N THR A 33 3.83 -10.96 -21.38
CA THR A 33 4.23 -11.50 -20.06
C THR A 33 3.01 -11.70 -19.14
N ILE A 34 2.17 -10.68 -18.99
CA ILE A 34 0.98 -10.75 -18.13
C ILE A 34 -0.05 -11.74 -18.70
N LYS A 35 -0.18 -11.83 -20.03
CA LYS A 35 -1.05 -12.80 -20.70
C LYS A 35 -0.65 -14.22 -20.34
N GLU A 36 0.65 -14.54 -20.41
CA GLU A 36 1.18 -15.85 -20.02
C GLU A 36 0.88 -16.16 -18.54
N ASP A 37 1.10 -15.19 -17.64
CA ASP A 37 0.81 -15.33 -16.22
C ASP A 37 -0.69 -15.60 -15.97
N ILE A 38 -1.60 -14.86 -16.63
CA ILE A 38 -3.06 -15.09 -16.54
C ILE A 38 -3.40 -16.52 -16.95
N PHE A 39 -2.88 -17.00 -18.08
CA PHE A 39 -3.15 -18.36 -18.53
C PHE A 39 -2.54 -19.43 -17.62
N GLU A 40 -1.40 -19.15 -16.98
CA GLU A 40 -0.86 -20.03 -15.95
C GLU A 40 -1.79 -20.12 -14.75
N GLU A 41 -2.32 -18.99 -14.26
CA GLU A 41 -3.28 -18.98 -13.15
C GLU A 41 -4.55 -19.77 -13.49
N ILE A 42 -5.10 -19.59 -14.69
CA ILE A 42 -6.28 -20.34 -15.14
C ILE A 42 -6.01 -21.85 -15.14
N ARG A 43 -4.85 -22.29 -15.64
CA ARG A 43 -4.44 -23.71 -15.61
C ARG A 43 -4.30 -24.24 -14.18
N ARG A 44 -3.72 -23.44 -13.26
CA ARG A 44 -3.57 -23.81 -11.84
C ARG A 44 -4.92 -23.91 -11.13
N ILE A 45 -5.84 -22.96 -11.36
CA ILE A 45 -7.21 -23.02 -10.84
C ILE A 45 -7.87 -24.33 -11.27
N GLU A 46 -7.80 -24.66 -12.56
CA GLU A 46 -8.42 -25.87 -13.10
C GLU A 46 -7.78 -27.16 -12.54
N PHE A 47 -6.46 -27.18 -12.36
CA PHE A 47 -5.77 -28.28 -11.69
C PHE A 47 -6.25 -28.45 -10.24
N ASN A 48 -6.29 -27.36 -9.46
CA ASN A 48 -6.72 -27.38 -8.06
C ASN A 48 -8.19 -27.82 -7.91
N ARG A 49 -9.06 -27.42 -8.83
CA ARG A 49 -10.46 -27.86 -8.89
C ARG A 49 -10.57 -29.38 -9.05
N LYS A 50 -9.79 -29.96 -9.98
CA LYS A 50 -9.75 -31.42 -10.20
C LYS A 50 -9.20 -32.16 -8.99
N GLU A 51 -8.09 -31.68 -8.43
CA GLU A 51 -7.47 -32.23 -7.21
C GLU A 51 -8.47 -32.24 -6.03
N GLN A 52 -9.19 -31.14 -5.78
CA GLN A 52 -10.19 -31.10 -4.72
C GLN A 52 -11.38 -32.01 -4.97
N GLN A 53 -11.86 -32.10 -6.21
CA GLN A 53 -12.94 -33.02 -6.55
C GLN A 53 -12.53 -34.48 -6.29
N ILE A 54 -11.28 -34.84 -6.61
CA ILE A 54 -10.75 -36.18 -6.35
C ILE A 54 -10.57 -36.44 -4.85
N LYS A 55 -9.96 -35.50 -4.11
CA LYS A 55 -9.63 -35.68 -2.68
C LYS A 55 -10.83 -35.60 -1.74
N TYR A 56 -11.79 -34.73 -2.05
CA TYR A 56 -12.87 -34.36 -1.14
C TYR A 56 -14.28 -34.52 -1.73
N GLY A 57 -14.40 -34.92 -2.99
CA GLY A 57 -15.69 -35.07 -3.67
C GLY A 57 -16.44 -33.75 -3.88
N LYS A 58 -15.76 -32.60 -3.71
CA LYS A 58 -16.32 -31.25 -3.83
C LYS A 58 -15.61 -30.48 -4.93
N VAL A 59 -16.38 -29.80 -5.78
CA VAL A 59 -15.85 -28.89 -6.78
C VAL A 59 -15.72 -27.51 -6.13
N LEU A 60 -14.53 -26.89 -6.22
CA LEU A 60 -14.38 -25.47 -5.90
C LEU A 60 -15.30 -24.63 -6.78
N THR A 61 -15.83 -23.52 -6.28
CA THR A 61 -16.70 -22.63 -7.07
C THR A 61 -15.89 -21.61 -7.88
N ASP A 62 -14.63 -21.37 -7.52
CA ASP A 62 -13.79 -20.41 -8.22
C ASP A 62 -13.44 -20.89 -9.63
N VAL A 63 -13.87 -20.10 -10.60
CA VAL A 63 -13.59 -20.25 -12.03
C VAL A 63 -13.18 -18.87 -12.54
N PHE A 64 -12.15 -18.82 -13.39
CA PHE A 64 -11.92 -17.71 -14.28
C PHE A 64 -12.03 -18.24 -15.72
N ASP A 65 -13.13 -17.93 -16.40
CA ASP A 65 -13.45 -18.44 -17.73
C ASP A 65 -13.82 -17.31 -18.70
N TYR A 66 -14.16 -17.69 -19.93
CA TYR A 66 -14.63 -16.77 -20.96
C TYR A 66 -15.79 -15.89 -20.49
N THR A 67 -16.75 -16.45 -19.74
CA THR A 67 -17.93 -15.70 -19.28
C THR A 67 -17.51 -14.58 -18.34
N LYS A 68 -16.61 -14.87 -17.39
CA LYS A 68 -16.08 -13.84 -16.47
C LYS A 68 -15.23 -12.80 -17.22
N ALA A 69 -14.31 -13.25 -18.07
CA ALA A 69 -13.46 -12.35 -18.86
C ALA A 69 -14.30 -11.40 -19.72
N LYS A 70 -15.34 -11.92 -20.38
CA LYS A 70 -16.28 -11.12 -21.17
C LYS A 70 -17.04 -10.11 -20.33
N LYS A 71 -17.56 -10.54 -19.17
CA LYS A 71 -18.25 -9.64 -18.23
C LYS A 71 -17.34 -8.50 -17.75
N ILE A 72 -16.06 -8.77 -17.51
CA ILE A 72 -15.07 -7.75 -17.12
C ILE A 72 -14.93 -6.71 -18.23
N VAL A 73 -14.75 -7.14 -19.49
CA VAL A 73 -14.67 -6.23 -20.64
C VAL A 73 -15.93 -5.38 -20.75
N GLU A 74 -17.11 -6.01 -20.77
CA GLU A 74 -18.40 -5.33 -20.92
C GLU A 74 -18.70 -4.33 -19.79
N THR A 75 -18.20 -4.59 -18.57
CA THR A 75 -18.42 -3.73 -17.40
C THR A 75 -17.45 -2.54 -17.35
N ASN A 76 -16.21 -2.72 -17.80
CA ASN A 76 -15.13 -1.74 -17.55
C ASN A 76 -14.64 -1.01 -18.80
N ILE A 77 -14.92 -1.52 -20.01
CA ILE A 77 -14.37 -1.02 -21.27
C ILE A 77 -15.52 -0.56 -22.16
N GLU A 78 -15.75 0.75 -22.19
CA GLU A 78 -16.88 1.37 -22.91
C GLU A 78 -16.78 1.22 -24.45
N THR A 79 -15.56 1.15 -25.00
CA THR A 79 -15.33 1.14 -26.45
C THR A 79 -14.47 -0.05 -26.86
N ILE A 80 -15.12 -1.09 -27.37
CA ILE A 80 -14.47 -2.29 -27.92
C ILE A 80 -14.24 -2.06 -29.42
N LYS A 81 -13.30 -1.17 -29.78
CA LYS A 81 -12.94 -0.96 -31.19
C LYS A 81 -11.93 -2.02 -31.61
N GLY A 82 -12.30 -2.88 -32.57
CA GLY A 82 -11.37 -3.79 -33.25
C GLY A 82 -11.24 -5.20 -32.65
N TYR A 83 -12.01 -5.55 -31.62
CA TYR A 83 -11.99 -6.89 -31.00
C TYR A 83 -13.31 -7.64 -31.22
N SER A 84 -13.21 -8.94 -31.52
CA SER A 84 -14.34 -9.86 -31.41
C SER A 84 -14.27 -10.57 -30.06
N LEU A 85 -15.25 -10.37 -29.17
CA LEU A 85 -15.26 -10.96 -27.82
C LEU A 85 -15.83 -12.39 -27.82
N ASP A 86 -15.34 -13.22 -28.74
CA ASP A 86 -15.87 -14.57 -28.99
C ASP A 86 -15.09 -15.66 -28.27
N THR A 87 -13.86 -15.36 -27.83
CA THR A 87 -12.95 -16.30 -27.17
C THR A 87 -12.42 -15.71 -25.87
N LEU A 88 -11.99 -16.57 -24.95
CA LEU A 88 -11.30 -16.15 -23.72
C LEU A 88 -10.05 -15.32 -24.04
N GLU A 89 -9.29 -15.74 -25.04
CA GLU A 89 -8.06 -15.07 -25.45
C GLU A 89 -8.33 -13.64 -25.94
N ASN A 90 -9.34 -13.45 -26.81
CA ASN A 90 -9.69 -12.13 -27.31
C ASN A 90 -10.18 -11.21 -26.17
N CYS A 91 -10.90 -11.77 -25.19
CA CYS A 91 -11.28 -11.02 -23.99
C CYS A 91 -10.06 -10.59 -23.18
N ILE A 92 -9.09 -11.49 -22.95
CA ILE A 92 -7.86 -11.18 -22.22
C ILE A 92 -7.06 -10.10 -22.95
N ASP A 93 -6.89 -10.23 -24.27
CA ASP A 93 -6.18 -9.23 -25.08
C ASP A 93 -6.86 -7.86 -24.97
N CYS A 94 -8.19 -7.81 -25.03
CA CYS A 94 -8.94 -6.57 -24.85
C CYS A 94 -8.74 -5.96 -23.45
N ILE A 95 -8.68 -6.78 -22.40
CA ILE A 95 -8.40 -6.32 -21.03
C ILE A 95 -6.99 -5.71 -20.96
N LEU A 96 -5.97 -6.45 -21.42
CA LEU A 96 -4.56 -6.03 -21.36
C LEU A 96 -4.31 -4.72 -22.10
N GLU A 97 -4.92 -4.55 -23.27
CA GLU A 97 -4.85 -3.31 -24.04
C GLU A 97 -5.39 -2.10 -23.30
N ASN A 98 -6.34 -2.32 -22.39
CA ASN A 98 -6.98 -1.27 -21.62
C ASN A 98 -6.39 -1.15 -20.21
N MET A 99 -5.48 -2.02 -19.79
CA MET A 99 -4.82 -1.88 -18.48
C MET A 99 -3.92 -0.66 -18.45
N ILE A 100 -3.81 -0.06 -17.26
CA ILE A 100 -2.99 1.11 -17.00
C ILE A 100 -1.89 0.73 -16.02
N PHE A 101 -0.64 1.00 -16.40
CA PHE A 101 0.52 0.82 -15.54
C PHE A 101 1.03 2.17 -15.04
N ILE A 102 1.83 2.10 -13.98
CA ILE A 102 2.56 3.23 -13.41
C ILE A 102 4.06 3.05 -13.69
N GLU A 103 4.71 4.15 -14.01
CA GLU A 103 6.15 4.18 -14.30
C GLU A 103 6.80 5.47 -13.85
N PHE A 104 8.11 5.39 -13.68
CA PHE A 104 8.98 6.55 -13.54
C PHE A 104 9.70 6.80 -14.86
N ASP A 105 9.73 8.05 -15.29
CA ASP A 105 10.42 8.50 -16.50
C ASP A 105 11.87 8.85 -16.18
N TYR A 106 12.66 7.82 -15.86
CA TYR A 106 14.09 7.94 -15.57
C TYR A 106 14.91 7.30 -16.69
N ASP A 107 15.90 8.01 -17.23
CA ASP A 107 16.92 7.39 -18.06
C ASP A 107 17.92 6.65 -17.16
N TYR A 108 18.04 5.34 -17.34
CA TYR A 108 19.01 4.52 -16.61
C TYR A 108 20.47 4.97 -16.83
N ASN A 109 20.75 5.64 -17.94
CA ASN A 109 22.08 6.19 -18.24
C ASN A 109 22.33 7.53 -17.52
N ASP A 110 21.27 8.22 -17.08
CA ASP A 110 21.31 9.50 -16.34
C ASP A 110 21.07 9.29 -14.84
N MET A 111 21.56 8.20 -14.26
CA MET A 111 21.63 8.05 -12.80
C MET A 111 23.03 8.42 -12.27
N PRO A 112 23.39 9.72 -12.15
CA PRO A 112 24.50 10.10 -11.30
C PRO A 112 24.21 9.66 -9.86
N PHE A 113 25.24 9.14 -9.20
CA PHE A 113 25.28 9.00 -7.75
C PHE A 113 24.79 10.31 -7.09
N PHE A 114 23.76 10.23 -6.24
CA PHE A 114 23.23 11.36 -5.48
C PHE A 114 22.50 12.46 -6.27
N ASP A 115 22.05 12.21 -7.50
CA ASP A 115 21.21 13.16 -8.22
C ASP A 115 19.72 13.01 -7.85
N TRP A 116 19.33 13.70 -6.78
CA TRP A 116 17.94 13.76 -6.34
C TRP A 116 17.00 14.50 -7.32
N THR A 117 17.55 15.22 -8.30
CA THR A 117 16.76 15.92 -9.32
C THR A 117 16.29 15.01 -10.44
N THR A 118 16.97 13.87 -10.64
CA THR A 118 16.65 12.87 -11.67
C THR A 118 16.10 11.58 -11.10
N ASN A 119 16.47 11.13 -9.89
CA ASN A 119 15.81 10.03 -9.18
C ASN A 119 16.08 10.09 -7.66
N CYS A 120 15.03 10.15 -6.85
CA CYS A 120 15.17 10.27 -5.40
C CYS A 120 15.33 8.94 -4.64
N PHE A 121 15.12 7.80 -5.29
CA PHE A 121 15.18 6.49 -4.65
C PHE A 121 16.55 5.83 -4.84
N ASP A 122 17.65 6.46 -4.39
CA ASP A 122 19.02 5.90 -4.42
C ASP A 122 19.28 4.96 -3.22
N GLY A 123 18.27 4.20 -2.80
CA GLY A 123 18.43 3.05 -1.91
C GLY A 123 18.97 1.86 -2.70
N ARG A 124 20.30 1.72 -2.76
CA ARG A 124 21.06 0.76 -3.62
C ARG A 124 20.94 -0.72 -3.25
N LEU A 125 19.76 -1.18 -2.84
CA LEU A 125 19.48 -2.60 -2.70
C LEU A 125 18.28 -2.92 -3.60
N CYS A 126 18.63 -3.39 -4.80
CA CYS A 126 17.74 -4.03 -5.76
C CYS A 126 16.89 -5.08 -5.07
N GLU A 127 15.56 -4.95 -5.15
CA GLU A 127 14.63 -6.09 -5.17
C GLU A 127 13.19 -5.61 -5.43
N GLU A 128 12.83 -4.37 -5.06
CA GLU A 128 11.45 -3.87 -5.13
C GLU A 128 11.30 -2.61 -6.02
N ASP A 129 10.25 -2.59 -6.85
CA ASP A 129 9.87 -1.54 -7.79
C ASP A 129 9.43 -0.27 -7.07
N TYR A 130 10.02 0.87 -7.41
CA TYR A 130 9.69 2.16 -6.79
C TYR A 130 8.21 2.54 -6.92
N SER A 131 7.55 2.10 -7.99
CA SER A 131 6.12 2.38 -8.22
C SER A 131 5.25 1.65 -7.21
N GLU A 132 5.70 0.47 -6.79
CA GLU A 132 5.05 -0.31 -5.73
C GLU A 132 5.14 0.43 -4.39
N LYS A 133 6.32 0.97 -4.07
CA LYS A 133 6.58 1.76 -2.86
C LYS A 133 5.71 3.01 -2.80
N ILE A 134 5.54 3.70 -3.93
CA ILE A 134 4.63 4.86 -4.02
C ILE A 134 3.18 4.43 -3.80
N VAL A 135 2.71 3.38 -4.46
CA VAL A 135 1.31 2.92 -4.27
C VAL A 135 1.09 2.47 -2.82
N LYS A 136 2.06 1.83 -2.17
CA LYS A 136 2.05 1.50 -0.73
C LYS A 136 1.89 2.74 0.14
N LEU A 137 2.70 3.78 -0.10
CA LEU A 137 2.61 5.05 0.62
C LEU A 137 1.21 5.67 0.49
N LEU A 138 0.68 5.77 -0.74
CA LEU A 138 -0.65 6.34 -0.99
C LEU A 138 -1.75 5.54 -0.29
N ASN A 139 -1.68 4.22 -0.35
CA ASN A 139 -2.64 3.33 0.31
C ASN A 139 -2.52 3.39 1.85
N PHE A 140 -1.32 3.58 2.39
CA PHE A 140 -1.09 3.75 3.83
C PHE A 140 -1.75 5.03 4.35
N MET A 141 -1.66 6.14 3.60
CA MET A 141 -2.25 7.44 3.94
C MET A 141 -3.79 7.49 3.78
N LYS A 142 -4.45 6.37 3.46
CA LYS A 142 -5.91 6.29 3.35
C LYS A 142 -6.57 6.38 4.72
N ARG A 143 -7.31 7.46 5.01
CA ARG A 143 -8.33 7.43 6.10
C ARG A 143 -9.59 6.71 5.65
N LYS A 144 -10.40 6.25 6.60
CA LYS A 144 -11.74 5.69 6.37
C LYS A 144 -12.61 6.60 5.47
N ASN A 145 -12.45 7.93 5.57
CA ASN A 145 -13.25 8.90 4.81
C ASN A 145 -12.57 9.38 3.50
N HIS A 146 -11.34 8.94 3.19
CA HIS A 146 -10.64 9.21 1.93
C HIS A 146 -10.46 7.93 1.11
N PHE A 147 -11.54 7.16 0.90
CA PHE A 147 -11.48 5.94 0.10
C PHE A 147 -10.94 6.17 -1.32
N ARG A 148 -11.03 7.41 -1.80
CA ARG A 148 -10.52 7.89 -3.10
C ARG A 148 -8.99 8.00 -3.17
N ALA A 149 -8.26 7.94 -2.08
CA ALA A 149 -6.78 7.91 -2.11
C ALA A 149 -6.21 6.48 -2.25
N HIS A 150 -7.06 5.46 -2.38
CA HIS A 150 -6.65 4.05 -2.40
C HIS A 150 -6.65 3.43 -3.79
N PHE A 151 -5.51 2.93 -4.24
CA PHE A 151 -5.31 2.35 -5.57
C PHE A 151 -5.01 0.85 -5.46
N ASN A 152 -5.89 0.03 -6.03
CA ASN A 152 -5.68 -1.40 -6.12
C ASN A 152 -4.63 -1.71 -7.19
N VAL A 153 -3.84 -2.76 -6.97
CA VAL A 153 -2.85 -3.27 -7.91
C VAL A 153 -3.33 -4.62 -8.42
N ILE A 154 -3.41 -4.77 -9.74
CA ILE A 154 -3.73 -6.06 -10.40
C ILE A 154 -2.47 -6.92 -10.48
N TYR A 155 -1.34 -6.29 -10.79
CA TYR A 155 -0.08 -6.97 -11.06
C TYR A 155 1.10 -6.20 -10.48
N SER A 156 2.06 -6.90 -9.88
CA SER A 156 3.39 -6.38 -9.56
C SER A 156 4.46 -7.43 -9.91
N SER A 157 5.57 -7.00 -10.49
CA SER A 157 6.69 -7.88 -10.86
C SER A 157 7.48 -8.44 -9.67
N ASN A 158 7.45 -7.79 -8.49
CA ASN A 158 8.34 -8.19 -7.39
C ASN A 158 7.81 -9.35 -6.55
N ASN A 159 6.69 -9.96 -6.95
CA ASN A 159 6.10 -11.17 -6.37
C ASN A 159 5.76 -11.17 -4.86
N ASP A 160 6.30 -10.28 -4.02
CA ASP A 160 6.17 -10.35 -2.56
C ASP A 160 4.88 -9.76 -2.00
N TYR A 161 4.15 -8.94 -2.75
CA TYR A 161 2.93 -8.33 -2.23
C TYR A 161 1.83 -9.35 -1.85
N PHE A 162 1.77 -10.53 -2.49
CA PHE A 162 0.72 -11.53 -2.28
C PHE A 162 1.26 -12.90 -2.74
N SER A 163 1.75 -13.70 -1.79
CA SER A 163 2.24 -15.08 -1.96
C SER A 163 1.17 -16.11 -2.32
N VAL A 164 0.03 -15.66 -2.85
CA VAL A 164 -1.17 -16.47 -3.13
C VAL A 164 -1.48 -16.39 -4.63
N ILE A 165 -1.42 -17.53 -5.31
CA ILE A 165 -1.94 -17.74 -6.66
C ILE A 165 -3.24 -18.55 -6.54
N PRO A 166 -4.34 -18.21 -7.23
CA PRO A 166 -4.51 -17.19 -8.28
C PRO A 166 -4.65 -15.75 -7.76
N ARG A 167 -4.07 -14.79 -8.49
CA ARG A 167 -3.89 -13.40 -8.05
C ARG A 167 -4.44 -12.40 -9.06
N ILE A 168 -3.97 -12.43 -10.29
CA ILE A 168 -4.40 -11.53 -11.38
C ILE A 168 -5.88 -11.81 -11.67
N THR A 169 -6.21 -13.09 -11.93
CA THR A 169 -7.58 -13.54 -12.21
C THR A 169 -8.53 -13.27 -11.05
N THR A 170 -8.07 -13.37 -9.80
CA THR A 170 -8.85 -13.00 -8.60
C THR A 170 -9.12 -11.50 -8.56
N ALA A 171 -8.10 -10.66 -8.73
CA ALA A 171 -8.26 -9.20 -8.75
C ALA A 171 -9.20 -8.74 -9.87
N LEU A 172 -9.04 -9.31 -11.06
CA LEU A 172 -9.93 -9.10 -12.20
C LEU A 172 -11.39 -9.48 -11.89
N ALA A 173 -11.60 -10.65 -11.28
CA ALA A 173 -12.94 -11.15 -10.96
C ALA A 173 -13.63 -10.37 -9.83
N LEU A 174 -12.89 -9.85 -8.85
CA LEU A 174 -13.46 -9.08 -7.73
C LEU A 174 -14.30 -7.89 -8.18
N ARG A 175 -13.94 -7.24 -9.29
CA ARG A 175 -14.74 -6.15 -9.87
C ARG A 175 -16.13 -6.57 -10.31
N THR A 176 -16.26 -7.76 -10.86
CA THR A 176 -17.52 -8.26 -11.41
C THR A 176 -18.32 -9.09 -10.41
N ASP A 177 -17.64 -9.67 -9.43
CA ASP A 177 -18.22 -10.63 -8.49
C ASP A 177 -18.58 -9.96 -7.15
N SER A 178 -18.00 -8.80 -6.83
CA SER A 178 -18.40 -8.04 -5.65
C SER A 178 -19.67 -7.21 -5.91
N GLU A 179 -20.54 -7.11 -4.90
CA GLU A 179 -21.65 -6.13 -4.88
C GLU A 179 -21.14 -4.69 -4.67
N PHE A 180 -19.82 -4.47 -4.71
CA PHE A 180 -19.21 -3.17 -4.47
C PHE A 180 -19.46 -2.23 -5.64
N LYS A 181 -20.47 -1.37 -5.52
CA LYS A 181 -20.82 -0.36 -6.54
C LYS A 181 -19.91 0.88 -6.53
N GLY A 182 -18.87 0.90 -5.70
CA GLY A 182 -17.99 2.05 -5.48
C GLY A 182 -16.72 2.06 -6.33
N PHE A 183 -16.63 1.23 -7.38
CA PHE A 183 -15.49 1.28 -8.29
C PHE A 183 -15.45 2.63 -9.00
N ARG A 184 -14.27 3.26 -8.97
CA ARG A 184 -14.07 4.54 -9.64
C ARG A 184 -14.03 4.31 -11.14
N ILE A 185 -14.78 5.14 -11.87
CA ILE A 185 -14.63 5.19 -13.33
C ILE A 185 -13.24 5.71 -13.67
N LYS A 186 -12.76 5.40 -14.88
CA LYS A 186 -11.40 5.72 -15.35
C LYS A 186 -10.98 7.16 -15.04
N ASP A 187 -11.80 8.13 -15.44
CA ASP A 187 -11.44 9.55 -15.32
C ASP A 187 -11.40 10.03 -13.87
N GLU A 188 -12.26 9.48 -13.00
CA GLU A 188 -12.23 9.74 -11.56
C GLU A 188 -10.97 9.18 -10.92
N ALA A 189 -10.60 7.94 -11.26
CA ALA A 189 -9.40 7.29 -10.73
C ALA A 189 -8.12 8.06 -11.14
N ILE A 190 -8.03 8.49 -12.40
CA ILE A 190 -6.90 9.28 -12.91
C ILE A 190 -6.85 10.66 -12.24
N SER A 191 -8.01 11.33 -12.08
CA SER A 191 -8.09 12.61 -11.38
C SER A 191 -7.63 12.51 -9.93
N ASP A 192 -8.05 11.47 -9.21
CA ASP A 192 -7.60 11.21 -7.86
C ASP A 192 -6.10 10.89 -7.81
N PHE A 193 -5.57 10.13 -8.78
CA PHE A 193 -4.15 9.82 -8.83
C PHE A 193 -3.28 11.06 -9.06
N LYS A 194 -3.72 11.97 -9.95
CA LYS A 194 -3.08 13.29 -10.14
C LYS A 194 -3.03 14.10 -8.85
N LYS A 195 -4.14 14.16 -8.10
CA LYS A 195 -4.15 14.83 -6.78
C LYS A 195 -3.14 14.23 -5.81
N CYS A 196 -3.01 12.91 -5.78
CA CYS A 196 -1.99 12.25 -4.97
C CYS A 196 -0.57 12.64 -5.42
N GLY A 197 -0.32 12.75 -6.72
CA GLY A 197 0.94 13.25 -7.26
C GLY A 197 1.21 14.72 -6.89
N GLU A 198 0.21 15.58 -6.93
CA GLU A 198 0.30 16.98 -6.47
C GLU A 198 0.65 17.07 -4.98
N CYS A 199 0.11 16.17 -4.13
CA CYS A 199 0.48 16.10 -2.71
C CYS A 199 1.96 15.76 -2.51
N ILE A 200 2.49 14.84 -3.34
CA ILE A 200 3.91 14.48 -3.32
C ILE A 200 4.75 15.66 -3.79
N ASP A 201 4.36 16.32 -4.88
CA ASP A 201 5.06 17.49 -5.39
C ASP A 201 5.08 18.65 -4.37
N ASP A 202 3.97 18.87 -3.66
CA ASP A 202 3.86 19.85 -2.58
C ASP A 202 4.78 19.50 -1.39
N PHE A 203 5.00 18.22 -1.10
CA PHE A 203 5.91 17.77 -0.04
C PHE A 203 7.40 17.98 -0.41
N LEU A 204 7.77 17.74 -1.68
CA LEU A 204 9.15 17.71 -2.15
C LEU A 204 9.72 19.11 -2.47
N GLN A 205 9.99 19.94 -1.45
CA GLN A 205 10.46 21.32 -1.66
C GLN A 205 11.98 21.47 -1.67
N THR A 206 12.68 20.60 -0.94
CA THR A 206 14.14 20.63 -0.81
C THR A 206 14.74 19.24 -1.03
N GLU A 207 16.03 19.18 -1.35
CA GLU A 207 16.80 17.93 -1.39
C GLU A 207 16.58 17.04 -0.15
N SER A 208 16.51 17.66 1.03
CA SER A 208 16.25 16.93 2.28
C SER A 208 14.89 16.25 2.31
N ASP A 209 13.90 16.73 1.58
CA ASP A 209 12.55 16.15 1.55
C ASP A 209 12.50 14.91 0.66
N TYR A 210 13.32 14.87 -0.40
CA TYR A 210 13.52 13.66 -1.20
C TYR A 210 14.14 12.53 -0.38
N TYR A 211 15.18 12.82 0.41
CA TYR A 211 15.76 11.82 1.32
C TYR A 211 14.79 11.34 2.39
N LYS A 212 13.93 12.24 2.90
CA LYS A 212 12.85 11.83 3.82
C LYS A 212 11.85 10.94 3.12
N LEU A 213 11.44 11.26 1.89
CA LEU A 213 10.51 10.45 1.12
C LEU A 213 11.06 9.04 0.91
N ASP A 214 12.30 8.92 0.45
CA ASP A 214 12.97 7.62 0.27
C ASP A 214 12.96 6.80 1.57
N PHE A 215 13.32 7.42 2.69
CA PHE A 215 13.28 6.77 3.99
C PHE A 215 11.87 6.33 4.41
N ILE A 216 10.85 7.18 4.18
CA ILE A 216 9.44 6.88 4.51
C ILE A 216 8.98 5.67 3.69
N VAL A 217 9.15 5.71 2.37
CA VAL A 217 8.63 4.65 1.51
C VAL A 217 9.34 3.32 1.78
N GLU A 218 10.64 3.36 2.08
CA GLU A 218 11.40 2.17 2.45
C GLU A 218 10.98 1.60 3.81
N ALA A 219 10.70 2.49 4.77
CA ALA A 219 10.19 2.08 6.08
C ALA A 219 8.80 1.44 5.98
N LEU A 220 7.94 1.93 5.08
CA LEU A 220 6.61 1.34 4.83
C LEU A 220 6.67 0.05 4.01
N ASN A 221 7.73 -0.17 3.22
CA ASN A 221 7.83 -1.34 2.33
C ASN A 221 8.32 -2.61 3.02
N LYS A 222 9.23 -2.48 4.01
CA LYS A 222 9.80 -3.63 4.73
C LYS A 222 8.79 -4.23 5.72
N GLY A 223 8.43 -5.49 5.47
CA GLY A 223 7.28 -6.23 5.98
C GLY A 223 6.86 -6.04 7.45
N ASP A 224 5.55 -6.17 7.64
CA ASP A 224 4.78 -5.94 8.87
C ASP A 224 4.88 -7.08 9.89
N ASP A 225 6.08 -7.60 10.12
CA ASP A 225 6.33 -8.39 11.31
C ASP A 225 6.22 -7.44 12.50
N TYR A 226 5.00 -7.28 13.05
CA TYR A 226 4.61 -6.44 14.17
C TYR A 226 5.36 -6.82 15.46
N LYS A 227 6.66 -6.54 15.44
CA LYS A 227 7.70 -6.90 16.40
C LYS A 227 8.46 -5.64 16.79
N HIS A 228 9.45 -5.79 17.65
CA HIS A 228 10.30 -4.69 18.14
C HIS A 228 10.89 -3.82 17.02
N TYR A 229 11.27 -4.43 15.88
CA TYR A 229 11.82 -3.68 14.74
C TYR A 229 10.78 -2.75 14.12
N HIS A 230 9.57 -3.24 13.84
CA HIS A 230 8.49 -2.39 13.33
C HIS A 230 8.16 -1.26 14.29
N PHE A 231 8.04 -1.57 15.58
CA PHE A 231 7.82 -0.56 16.62
C PHE A 231 8.89 0.54 16.60
N LEU A 232 10.17 0.16 16.56
CA LEU A 232 11.29 1.11 16.53
C LEU A 232 11.31 1.92 15.22
N LYS A 233 11.11 1.25 14.08
CA LYS A 233 11.06 1.82 12.73
C LYS A 233 9.97 2.89 12.64
N THR A 234 8.72 2.56 12.94
CA THR A 234 7.58 3.49 12.88
C THR A 234 7.79 4.68 13.81
N PHE A 235 8.28 4.45 15.04
CA PHE A 235 8.55 5.56 15.96
C PHE A 235 9.69 6.47 15.47
N THR A 236 10.71 5.91 14.82
CA THR A 236 11.82 6.69 14.24
C THR A 236 11.32 7.57 13.08
N VAL A 237 10.41 7.07 12.25
CA VAL A 237 9.76 7.87 11.20
C VAL A 237 8.95 9.02 11.81
N LEU A 238 8.22 8.78 12.90
CA LEU A 238 7.51 9.83 13.64
C LEU A 238 8.47 10.90 14.18
N GLU A 239 9.59 10.51 14.80
CA GLU A 239 10.62 11.45 15.27
C GLU A 239 11.17 12.29 14.12
N MET A 240 11.46 11.68 12.98
CA MET A 240 11.96 12.37 11.79
C MET A 240 10.97 13.40 11.23
N LEU A 241 9.66 13.10 11.27
CA LEU A 241 8.62 13.98 10.73
C LEU A 241 8.21 15.11 11.69
N LEU A 242 8.28 14.88 12.99
CA LEU A 242 7.72 15.77 14.01
C LEU A 242 8.78 16.60 14.75
N LEU A 243 10.02 16.12 14.85
CA LEU A 243 11.08 16.81 15.57
C LEU A 243 12.02 17.54 14.64
N ASN A 244 12.42 18.74 15.06
CA ASN A 244 13.56 19.43 14.46
C ASN A 244 14.88 18.84 14.97
N LYS A 245 15.97 19.02 14.21
CA LYS A 245 17.30 18.44 14.49
C LYS A 245 17.83 18.66 15.92
N ASN A 246 17.42 19.73 16.60
CA ASN A 246 17.89 20.10 17.93
C ASN A 246 16.92 19.70 19.07
N GLN A 247 15.78 19.12 18.74
CA GLN A 247 14.78 18.72 19.74
C GLN A 247 15.12 17.36 20.33
N GLN A 248 14.82 17.20 21.61
CA GLN A 248 14.99 15.94 22.33
C GLN A 248 13.82 14.99 22.03
N THR A 249 14.06 13.68 22.03
CA THR A 249 13.04 12.65 21.79
C THR A 249 11.80 12.80 22.69
N ASN A 250 11.92 13.30 23.92
CA ASN A 250 10.76 13.52 24.79
C ASN A 250 9.81 14.62 24.33
N GLU A 251 10.27 15.55 23.49
CA GLU A 251 9.41 16.59 22.91
C GLU A 251 8.39 16.03 21.92
N ILE A 252 8.61 14.80 21.41
CA ILE A 252 7.66 14.15 20.50
C ILE A 252 6.29 13.95 21.15
N ASP A 253 6.26 13.80 22.49
CA ASP A 253 5.05 13.60 23.27
C ASP A 253 4.03 14.72 22.98
N ASN A 254 4.50 15.96 22.79
CA ASN A 254 3.64 17.12 22.52
C ASN A 254 2.92 17.02 21.15
N TYR A 255 3.51 16.32 20.19
CA TYR A 255 2.99 16.21 18.82
C TYR A 255 2.10 14.98 18.65
N ILE A 256 2.44 13.85 19.29
CA ILE A 256 1.65 12.60 19.16
C ILE A 256 0.49 12.53 20.15
N ASN A 257 0.57 13.20 21.30
CA ASN A 257 -0.48 13.16 22.32
C ASN A 257 -1.85 13.69 21.82
N PRO A 258 -1.96 14.76 21.01
CA PRO A 258 -3.23 15.19 20.44
C PRO A 258 -3.95 14.10 19.62
N ILE A 259 -3.19 13.27 18.90
CA ILE A 259 -3.73 12.14 18.12
C ILE A 259 -4.17 11.02 19.08
N ILE A 260 -3.30 10.65 20.03
CA ILE A 260 -3.59 9.62 21.04
C ILE A 260 -4.79 9.99 21.94
N LYS A 261 -5.02 11.28 22.18
CA LYS A 261 -6.16 11.79 22.93
C LYS A 261 -7.50 11.44 22.29
N GLN A 262 -7.56 11.26 20.98
CA GLN A 262 -8.78 10.80 20.30
C GLN A 262 -9.12 9.34 20.62
N ILE A 263 -8.13 8.55 21.09
CA ILE A 263 -8.25 7.12 21.37
C ILE A 263 -8.41 6.87 22.88
N TYR A 264 -7.58 7.51 23.70
CA TYR A 264 -7.51 7.27 25.15
C TYR A 264 -7.97 8.44 26.02
N SER A 265 -8.50 9.53 25.43
CA SER A 265 -9.08 10.67 26.15
C SER A 265 -8.15 11.21 27.25
N GLU A 266 -8.59 11.23 28.51
CA GLU A 266 -7.84 11.75 29.66
C GLU A 266 -6.58 10.94 30.00
N GLU A 267 -6.48 9.69 29.54
CA GLU A 267 -5.33 8.82 29.82
C GLU A 267 -4.23 8.88 28.74
N SER A 268 -4.41 9.76 27.75
CA SER A 268 -3.52 9.90 26.58
C SER A 268 -2.08 10.27 26.93
N GLU A 269 -1.86 11.15 27.92
CA GLU A 269 -0.50 11.54 28.28
C GLU A 269 0.33 10.36 28.78
N GLN A 270 -0.29 9.46 29.55
CA GLN A 270 0.39 8.28 30.07
C GLN A 270 0.65 7.26 28.96
N ALA A 271 -0.31 7.05 28.07
CA ALA A 271 -0.14 6.18 26.89
C ALA A 271 1.03 6.67 26.03
N THR A 272 1.04 7.97 25.72
CA THR A 272 2.11 8.66 24.98
C THR A 272 3.48 8.42 25.63
N LYS A 273 3.60 8.71 26.93
CA LYS A 273 4.86 8.52 27.68
C LYS A 273 5.31 7.06 27.67
N LEU A 274 4.39 6.10 27.78
CA LEU A 274 4.71 4.67 27.76
C LEU A 274 5.24 4.23 26.39
N LEU A 275 4.61 4.65 25.28
CA LEU A 275 5.08 4.34 23.92
C LEU A 275 6.50 4.87 23.69
N ARG A 276 6.78 6.12 24.06
CA ARG A 276 8.14 6.68 23.97
C ARG A 276 9.13 5.94 24.86
N GLN A 277 8.74 5.59 26.10
CA GLN A 277 9.60 4.81 26.99
C GLN A 277 9.90 3.44 26.40
N MET A 278 8.92 2.76 25.82
CA MET A 278 9.11 1.51 25.08
C MET A 278 10.12 1.71 23.95
N ARG A 279 9.99 2.76 23.12
CA ARG A 279 10.95 3.07 22.04
C ARG A 279 12.37 3.24 22.57
N ASN A 280 12.54 4.04 23.64
CA ASN A 280 13.86 4.28 24.23
C ASN A 280 14.50 2.99 24.74
N LYS A 281 13.70 2.05 25.24
CA LYS A 281 14.18 0.74 25.68
C LYS A 281 14.66 -0.12 24.52
N VAL A 282 13.90 -0.20 23.43
CA VAL A 282 14.33 -0.92 22.21
C VAL A 282 15.59 -0.29 21.64
N GLY A 283 15.63 1.03 21.48
CA GLY A 283 16.77 1.77 20.92
C GLY A 283 18.06 1.70 21.75
N HIS A 284 18.01 1.20 22.99
CA HIS A 284 19.19 0.98 23.85
C HIS A 284 19.46 -0.51 24.10
N GLY A 285 18.71 -1.42 23.46
CA GLY A 285 18.83 -2.86 23.67
C GLY A 285 18.34 -3.36 25.04
N ASP A 286 17.60 -2.55 25.80
CA ASP A 286 17.04 -2.92 27.12
C ASP A 286 15.69 -3.64 26.95
N PHE A 287 15.71 -4.88 26.47
CA PHE A 287 14.49 -5.67 26.25
C PHE A 287 13.75 -6.03 27.54
N LYS A 288 14.45 -6.16 28.68
CA LYS A 288 13.80 -6.38 29.98
C LYS A 288 12.99 -5.16 30.40
N GLY A 289 13.58 -3.96 30.24
CA GLY A 289 12.90 -2.69 30.47
C GLY A 289 11.76 -2.46 29.48
N PHE A 290 11.92 -2.85 28.21
CA PHE A 290 10.84 -2.82 27.22
C PHE A 290 9.66 -3.67 27.66
N ASN A 291 9.89 -4.93 28.01
CA ASN A 291 8.83 -5.85 28.45
C ASN A 291 8.05 -5.25 29.61
N LYS A 292 8.75 -4.76 30.65
CA LYS A 292 8.11 -4.11 31.79
C LYS A 292 7.16 -2.98 31.35
N LYS A 293 7.61 -2.12 30.43
CA LYS A 293 6.80 -1.00 29.91
C LYS A 293 5.64 -1.45 29.03
N ALA A 294 5.83 -2.49 28.23
CA ALA A 294 4.78 -3.11 27.44
C ALA A 294 3.67 -3.68 28.34
N TYR A 295 4.03 -4.39 29.43
CA TYR A 295 3.05 -4.88 30.40
C TYR A 295 2.36 -3.74 31.17
N GLU A 296 3.09 -2.68 31.57
CA GLU A 296 2.48 -1.47 32.16
C GLU A 296 1.44 -0.83 31.22
N PHE A 297 1.69 -0.83 29.91
CA PHE A 297 0.74 -0.38 28.90
C PHE A 297 -0.47 -1.33 28.81
N ALA A 298 -0.23 -2.63 28.68
CA ALA A 298 -1.27 -3.65 28.50
C ALA A 298 -2.24 -3.70 29.69
N ASP A 299 -1.70 -3.70 30.91
CA ASP A 299 -2.47 -3.72 32.15
C ASP A 299 -3.46 -2.54 32.25
N LYS A 300 -3.15 -1.43 31.57
CA LYS A 300 -3.99 -0.24 31.58
C LYS A 300 -4.96 -0.20 30.40
N TYR A 301 -4.46 -0.42 29.18
CA TYR A 301 -5.20 -0.13 27.94
C TYR A 301 -5.75 -1.37 27.22
N MET A 302 -5.39 -2.58 27.64
CA MET A 302 -5.75 -3.83 26.95
C MET A 302 -6.58 -4.80 27.83
N LYS A 303 -7.24 -4.30 28.89
CA LYS A 303 -7.96 -5.12 29.89
C LYS A 303 -9.10 -5.98 29.34
N SER A 304 -9.77 -5.53 28.28
CA SER A 304 -10.98 -6.18 27.75
C SER A 304 -10.72 -7.04 26.50
N TYR A 305 -9.46 -7.33 26.20
CA TYR A 305 -9.10 -8.08 25.00
C TYR A 305 -9.15 -9.59 25.25
N GLN A 306 -9.63 -10.34 24.26
CA GLN A 306 -9.54 -11.79 24.22
C GLN A 306 -8.43 -12.17 23.24
N PHE A 307 -7.35 -12.75 23.77
CA PHE A 307 -6.17 -13.10 22.99
C PHE A 307 -6.10 -14.60 22.79
N ASP A 308 -5.73 -15.01 21.58
CA ASP A 308 -5.40 -16.39 21.27
C ASP A 308 -3.93 -16.66 21.62
N TYR A 309 -3.72 -17.50 22.63
CA TYR A 309 -2.38 -17.86 23.11
C TYR A 309 -1.87 -19.19 22.55
N SER A 310 -2.60 -19.81 21.62
CA SER A 310 -2.14 -21.03 20.95
C SER A 310 -0.98 -20.77 19.99
N GLU A 311 -0.96 -19.58 19.36
CA GLU A 311 0.05 -19.19 18.37
C GLU A 311 0.93 -18.01 18.81
N TYR A 312 0.44 -17.14 19.70
CA TYR A 312 1.10 -15.88 20.06
C TYR A 312 1.26 -15.72 21.57
N SER A 313 2.41 -15.19 22.02
CA SER A 313 2.59 -14.83 23.43
C SER A 313 1.88 -13.52 23.78
N HIS A 314 1.67 -13.25 25.07
CA HIS A 314 1.12 -11.97 25.53
C HIS A 314 1.93 -10.77 25.01
N LEU A 315 3.26 -10.88 24.99
CA LEU A 315 4.11 -9.81 24.45
C LEU A 315 3.89 -9.59 22.94
N ASN A 316 3.62 -10.66 22.18
CA ASN A 316 3.28 -10.52 20.76
C ASN A 316 1.99 -9.74 20.56
N TRP A 317 0.97 -10.01 21.37
CA TRP A 317 -0.29 -9.27 21.33
C TRP A 317 -0.14 -7.79 21.70
N ILE A 318 0.67 -7.49 22.72
CA ILE A 318 0.98 -6.11 23.09
C ILE A 318 1.74 -5.39 21.96
N LEU A 319 2.73 -6.06 21.38
CA LEU A 319 3.49 -5.52 20.25
C LEU A 319 2.59 -5.25 19.04
N LEU A 320 1.73 -6.21 18.68
CA LEU A 320 0.75 -6.03 17.60
C LEU A 320 -0.12 -4.79 17.85
N HIS A 321 -0.76 -4.71 19.02
CA HIS A 321 -1.63 -3.58 19.36
C HIS A 321 -0.88 -2.24 19.32
N THR A 322 0.28 -2.18 19.96
CA THR A 322 1.06 -0.93 20.03
C THR A 322 1.67 -0.53 18.69
N CYS A 323 2.02 -1.49 17.82
CA CYS A 323 2.44 -1.19 16.46
C CYS A 323 1.30 -0.66 15.60
N CYS A 324 0.11 -1.30 15.63
CA CYS A 324 -1.07 -0.78 14.93
C CYS A 324 -1.41 0.65 15.38
N LEU A 325 -1.31 0.92 16.69
CA LEU A 325 -1.48 2.26 17.24
C LEU A 325 -0.44 3.25 16.69
N LEU A 326 0.83 2.86 16.60
CA LEU A 326 1.87 3.73 16.03
C LEU A 326 1.67 3.96 14.52
N ASP A 327 1.20 2.96 13.78
CA ASP A 327 0.90 3.10 12.36
C ASP A 327 -0.29 4.03 12.12
N ASP A 328 -1.31 3.98 12.96
CA ASP A 328 -2.42 4.95 12.92
C ASP A 328 -1.93 6.37 13.24
N ILE A 329 -1.02 6.55 14.21
CA ILE A 329 -0.41 7.86 14.48
C ILE A 329 0.43 8.32 13.29
N LEU A 330 1.26 7.44 12.71
CA LEU A 330 2.09 7.77 11.56
C LEU A 330 1.25 8.15 10.34
N LYS A 331 0.15 7.44 10.10
CA LYS A 331 -0.81 7.74 9.04
C LYS A 331 -1.34 9.16 9.17
N GLU A 332 -1.82 9.53 10.35
CA GLU A 332 -2.34 10.88 10.63
C GLU A 332 -1.28 11.96 10.41
N VAL A 333 -0.05 11.72 10.85
CA VAL A 333 1.08 12.64 10.63
C VAL A 333 1.41 12.76 9.14
N LEU A 334 1.48 11.66 8.40
CA LEU A 334 1.76 11.69 6.96
C LEU A 334 0.66 12.44 6.19
N ILE A 335 -0.61 12.22 6.53
CA ILE A 335 -1.74 12.96 5.93
C ILE A 335 -1.57 14.47 6.12
N GLU A 336 -1.18 14.92 7.31
CA GLU A 336 -0.89 16.33 7.59
C GLU A 336 0.31 16.82 6.77
N LYS A 337 1.42 16.07 6.75
CA LYS A 337 2.66 16.46 6.06
C LYS A 337 2.53 16.54 4.55
N PHE A 338 1.76 15.63 3.94
CA PHE A 338 1.47 15.62 2.51
C PHE A 338 0.24 16.46 2.16
N ASN A 339 -0.42 17.07 3.17
CA ASN A 339 -1.59 17.92 3.00
C ASN A 339 -2.71 17.26 2.18
N ILE A 340 -2.94 15.96 2.40
CA ILE A 340 -3.91 15.16 1.64
C ILE A 340 -5.33 15.77 1.74
N ASP A 341 -5.68 16.31 2.91
CA ASP A 341 -6.99 16.91 3.21
C ASP A 341 -7.32 18.13 2.32
N ARG A 342 -6.30 18.81 1.75
CA ARG A 342 -6.49 19.90 0.79
C ARG A 342 -7.14 19.40 -0.50
N TYR A 343 -6.82 18.18 -0.92
CA TYR A 343 -7.20 17.63 -2.23
C TYR A 343 -8.36 16.63 -2.13
N PHE A 344 -8.49 15.98 -0.97
CA PHE A 344 -9.56 15.06 -0.65
C PHE A 344 -10.26 15.58 0.61
N GLN A 345 -11.26 16.45 0.45
CA GLN A 345 -12.00 16.96 1.60
C GLN A 345 -12.64 15.79 2.37
N VAL A 346 -12.51 15.82 3.70
CA VAL A 346 -13.20 14.86 4.57
C VAL A 346 -14.70 15.01 4.35
N ALA A 347 -15.35 13.97 3.82
CA ALA A 347 -16.79 13.90 3.92
C ALA A 347 -17.13 13.76 5.41
N HIS A 348 -17.58 14.86 6.04
CA HIS A 348 -18.19 14.78 7.35
C HIS A 348 -19.49 13.99 7.19
N ALA A 349 -19.48 12.72 7.60
CA ALA A 349 -20.67 11.90 7.72
C ALA A 349 -21.39 12.21 9.03
#